data_AF-A0A242DG79-F1
#
_entry.id   AF-A0A242DG79-F1
#
_cell.length_a   1.000
_cell.length_b   1.000
_cell.length_c   1.000
_cell.angle_alpha   90.00
_cell.angle_beta   90.00
_cell.angle_gamma   90.00
#
_symmetry.space_group_name_H-M   'P 1'
#
loop_
_entity.id
_entity.type
_entity.pdbx_description
1 polymer ?
#
loop_
_entity_poly.entity_id
_entity_poly.type
_entity_poly.pdbx_seq_one_letter_code
_entity_poly.pdbx_strand_id
1 'polypeptide(L)'
;MFVSSSENDHDAINYLSSGQLSGLVIAFTLALNKVYEQKALDILLIDDPVQTMDEINVASFVELLRNDFNHKQIILSTHEEDISKYIRYKFSKYNLVTKRINVKDKLYKAE
;
A
#
# COMPACT_ATOMS: atom_id res chain seq x y z
N MET A 1 8.81 15.21 -10.46
CA MET A 1 8.62 15.15 -8.99
C MET A 1 9.83 14.56 -8.27
N PHE A 2 10.59 13.63 -8.88
CA PHE A 2 11.82 13.06 -8.28
C PHE A 2 13.05 13.12 -9.22
N VAL A 3 13.03 14.05 -10.17
CA VAL A 3 14.13 14.38 -11.11
C VAL A 3 14.67 15.73 -10.67
N SER A 4 15.98 15.87 -10.51
CA SER A 4 16.62 17.15 -10.23
C SER A 4 17.03 17.84 -11.53
N SER A 5 17.35 19.12 -11.44
CA SER A 5 17.83 19.90 -12.58
C SER A 5 19.14 19.32 -13.12
N SER A 6 19.38 19.49 -14.42
CA SER A 6 20.52 18.96 -15.21
C SER A 6 21.94 19.25 -14.70
N GLU A 7 22.09 19.90 -13.55
CA GLU A 7 23.37 20.20 -12.89
C GLU A 7 23.66 19.29 -11.68
N ASN A 8 22.73 18.43 -11.25
CA ASN A 8 22.94 17.48 -10.16
C ASN A 8 22.53 16.06 -10.56
N ASP A 9 23.44 15.10 -10.46
CA ASP A 9 23.18 13.70 -10.86
C ASP A 9 22.46 12.87 -9.78
N HIS A 10 22.14 13.45 -8.61
CA HIS A 10 21.58 12.73 -7.47
C HIS A 10 20.05 12.62 -7.52
N ASP A 11 19.53 12.01 -8.58
CA ASP A 11 18.09 11.82 -8.75
C ASP A 11 17.64 10.50 -8.14
N ALA A 12 16.61 10.56 -7.30
CA ALA A 12 16.03 9.37 -6.68
C ALA A 12 15.56 8.35 -7.74
N ILE A 13 15.15 8.81 -8.93
CA ILE A 13 14.77 7.94 -10.06
C ILE A 13 15.95 7.11 -10.59
N ASN A 14 17.17 7.69 -10.58
CA ASN A 14 18.35 7.05 -11.16
C ASN A 14 19.15 6.23 -10.14
N TYR A 15 18.90 6.42 -8.83
CA TYR A 15 19.63 5.75 -7.75
C TYR A 15 18.83 4.66 -7.02
N LEU A 16 17.50 4.74 -7.02
CA LEU A 16 16.65 3.76 -6.33
C LEU A 16 16.23 2.64 -7.27
N SER A 17 16.14 1.42 -6.75
CA SER A 17 15.49 0.32 -7.47
C SER A 17 14.00 0.61 -7.67
N SER A 18 13.36 -0.07 -8.63
CA SER A 18 11.92 0.06 -8.89
C SER A 18 11.05 -0.16 -7.64
N GLY A 19 11.44 -1.12 -6.78
CA GLY A 19 10.78 -1.38 -5.50
C GLY A 19 10.96 -0.24 -4.49
N GLN A 20 12.17 0.30 -4.39
CA GLN A 20 12.47 1.45 -3.52
C GLN A 20 11.76 2.72 -3.98
N LEU A 21 11.67 2.94 -5.30
CA LEU A 21 10.92 4.05 -5.88
C LEU A 21 9.42 3.93 -5.60
N SER A 22 8.87 2.72 -5.69
CA SER A 22 7.47 2.44 -5.34
C SER A 22 7.21 2.71 -3.85
N GLY A 23 8.12 2.27 -2.97
CA GLY A 23 8.06 2.59 -1.54
C GLY A 23 8.11 4.10 -1.26
N LEU A 24 8.98 4.84 -1.97
CA LEU A 24 9.07 6.30 -1.87
C LEU A 24 7.76 6.99 -2.29
N VAL A 25 7.18 6.59 -3.42
CA VAL A 25 5.91 7.14 -3.93
C VAL A 25 4.77 6.86 -2.96
N ILE A 26 4.68 5.64 -2.42
CA ILE A 26 3.67 5.29 -1.41
C ILE A 26 3.85 6.12 -0.15
N ALA A 27 5.06 6.18 0.42
CA ALA A 27 5.35 6.95 1.62
C ALA A 27 5.02 8.44 1.43
N PHE A 28 5.39 9.01 0.28
CA PHE A 28 5.11 10.40 -0.05
C PHE A 28 3.60 10.67 -0.21
N THR A 29 2.88 9.80 -0.91
CA THR A 29 1.42 9.90 -1.09
C THR A 29 0.69 9.82 0.25
N LEU A 30 1.12 8.90 1.11
CA LEU A 30 0.60 8.70 2.45
C LEU A 30 0.92 9.87 3.38
N ALA A 31 2.11 10.47 3.26
CA ALA A 31 2.46 11.71 3.98
C ALA A 31 1.56 12.88 3.54
N LEU A 32 1.30 13.03 2.24
CA LEU A 32 0.34 14.02 1.74
C LEU A 32 -1.07 13.76 2.29
N ASN A 33 -1.52 12.50 2.29
CA ASN A 33 -2.82 12.14 2.86
C ASN A 33 -2.94 12.56 4.32
N LYS A 34 -1.87 12.40 5.11
CA LYS A 34 -1.82 12.81 6.52
C LYS A 34 -1.76 14.32 6.72
N VAL A 35 -1.02 15.05 5.87
CA VAL A 35 -0.85 16.51 6.00
C VAL A 35 -2.11 17.27 5.55
N TYR A 36 -2.76 16.81 4.49
CA TYR A 36 -3.94 17.46 3.91
C TYR A 36 -5.25 16.84 4.38
N GLU A 37 -5.21 16.02 5.43
CA GLU A 37 -6.37 15.38 6.03
C GLU A 37 -7.37 16.43 6.55
N GLN A 38 -8.46 16.61 5.81
CA GLN A 38 -9.64 17.28 6.33
C GLN A 38 -10.55 16.18 6.92
N LYS A 39 -10.96 16.35 8.18
CA LYS A 39 -11.63 15.37 9.08
C LYS A 39 -12.91 14.66 8.56
N ALA A 40 -13.24 14.73 7.28
CA ALA A 40 -14.49 14.23 6.73
C ALA A 40 -14.47 12.73 6.39
N LEU A 41 -13.31 12.11 6.15
CA LEU A 41 -13.24 10.71 5.68
C LEU A 41 -11.95 9.98 6.10
N ASP A 42 -12.05 9.15 7.13
CA ASP A 42 -10.95 8.31 7.65
C ASP A 42 -10.82 6.98 6.87
N ILE A 43 -10.83 7.05 5.53
CA ILE A 43 -10.78 5.87 4.66
C ILE A 43 -9.56 5.97 3.74
N LEU A 44 -8.84 4.86 3.59
CA LEU A 44 -7.74 4.68 2.65
C LEU A 44 -8.12 3.58 1.65
N LEU A 45 -8.25 3.96 0.38
CA LEU A 45 -8.55 3.05 -0.73
C LEU A 45 -7.30 2.95 -1.61
N ILE A 46 -6.75 1.75 -1.79
CA ILE A 46 -5.59 1.54 -2.66
C ILE A 46 -5.86 0.38 -3.61
N ASP A 47 -5.70 0.65 -4.91
CA ASP A 47 -5.82 -0.35 -5.96
C ASP A 47 -4.47 -1.02 -6.19
N ASP A 48 -4.44 -2.35 -6.09
CA ASP A 48 -3.29 -3.24 -6.33
C ASP A 48 -1.92 -2.70 -5.88
N PRO A 49 -1.73 -2.43 -4.58
CA PRO A 49 -0.63 -1.61 -4.06
C PRO A 49 0.78 -2.20 -4.26
N VAL A 50 0.88 -3.45 -4.69
CA VAL A 50 2.10 -4.27 -4.61
C VAL A 50 2.42 -4.99 -5.92
N GLN A 51 1.74 -4.62 -7.01
CA GLN A 51 1.86 -5.24 -8.33
C GLN A 51 3.30 -5.30 -8.89
N THR A 52 4.18 -4.40 -8.44
CA THR A 52 5.60 -4.33 -8.88
C THR A 52 6.59 -4.32 -7.72
N MET A 53 6.16 -4.62 -6.50
CA MET A 53 7.01 -4.61 -5.30
C MET A 53 7.58 -6.00 -5.04
N ASP A 54 8.87 -6.09 -4.70
CA ASP A 54 9.46 -7.32 -4.18
C ASP A 54 8.97 -7.62 -2.75
N GLU A 55 9.24 -8.84 -2.25
CA GLU A 55 8.76 -9.30 -0.94
C GLU A 55 9.18 -8.38 0.21
N ILE A 56 10.39 -7.79 0.15
CA ILE A 56 10.91 -6.88 1.17
C ILE A 56 10.08 -5.58 1.21
N ASN A 57 9.78 -5.05 0.04
CA ASN A 57 8.98 -3.84 -0.09
C ASN A 57 7.52 -4.08 0.30
N VAL A 58 6.94 -5.24 -0.04
CA VAL A 58 5.60 -5.64 0.43
C VAL A 58 5.55 -5.73 1.95
N ALA A 59 6.55 -6.35 2.58
CA ALA A 59 6.64 -6.43 4.04
C ALA A 59 6.69 -5.04 4.68
N SER A 60 7.54 -4.15 4.15
CA SER A 60 7.67 -2.77 4.61
C SER A 60 6.38 -1.98 4.46
N PHE A 61 5.67 -2.15 3.34
CA PHE A 61 4.38 -1.52 3.09
C PHE A 61 3.31 -1.95 4.09
N VAL A 62 3.23 -3.26 4.37
CA VAL A 62 2.28 -3.80 5.35
C VAL A 62 2.56 -3.26 6.76
N GLU A 63 3.82 -3.16 7.16
CA GLU A 63 4.20 -2.56 8.44
C GLU A 63 3.83 -1.08 8.51
N LEU A 64 4.05 -0.31 7.43
CA LEU A 64 3.68 1.09 7.35
C LEU A 64 2.16 1.28 7.52
N LEU A 65 1.34 0.54 6.76
CA LEU A 65 -0.12 0.59 6.88
C LEU A 65 -0.58 0.27 8.31
N ARG A 66 0.02 -0.75 8.92
CA ARG A 66 -0.34 -1.22 10.25
C ARG A 66 0.03 -0.22 11.35
N ASN A 67 1.16 0.46 11.23
CA ASN A 67 1.66 1.34 12.30
C ASN A 67 1.14 2.77 12.15
N ASP A 68 1.20 3.35 10.95
CA ASP A 68 0.92 4.77 10.74
C ASP A 68 -0.54 5.05 10.33
N PHE A 69 -1.24 4.04 9.80
CA PHE A 69 -2.60 4.16 9.26
C PHE A 69 -3.63 3.30 10.01
N ASN A 70 -3.31 2.80 11.21
CA ASN A 70 -4.24 1.98 12.01
C ASN A 70 -5.56 2.68 12.39
N HIS A 71 -5.60 4.02 12.35
CA HIS A 71 -6.77 4.82 12.65
C HIS A 71 -7.73 4.93 11.45
N LYS A 72 -7.29 4.55 10.24
CA LYS A 72 -8.11 4.59 9.03
C LYS A 72 -8.74 3.24 8.72
N GLN A 73 -9.90 3.27 8.08
CA GLN A 73 -10.44 2.10 7.40
C GLN A 73 -9.66 1.87 6.10
N ILE A 74 -8.89 0.80 6.03
CA ILE A 74 -8.06 0.47 4.87
C ILE A 74 -8.80 -0.55 3.99
N ILE A 75 -9.02 -0.21 2.72
CA ILE A 75 -9.53 -1.11 1.69
C ILE A 75 -8.47 -1.26 0.61
N LEU A 76 -8.00 -2.49 0.42
CA LEU A 76 -7.00 -2.85 -0.58
C LEU A 76 -7.64 -3.80 -1.60
N SER A 77 -7.42 -3.53 -2.88
CA SER A 77 -7.61 -4.53 -3.92
C SER A 77 -6.28 -5.24 -4.20
N THR A 78 -6.34 -6.47 -4.69
CA THR A 78 -5.18 -7.14 -5.28
C THR A 78 -5.67 -8.29 -6.16
N HIS A 79 -4.93 -8.57 -7.22
CA HIS A 79 -5.15 -9.75 -8.06
C HIS A 79 -4.40 -10.99 -7.52
N GLU A 80 -3.52 -10.83 -6.53
CA GLU A 80 -2.69 -11.90 -5.98
C GLU A 80 -3.22 -12.42 -4.63
N GLU A 81 -3.60 -13.69 -4.60
CA GLU A 81 -4.18 -14.29 -3.39
C GLU A 81 -3.16 -14.42 -2.23
N ASP A 82 -1.89 -14.68 -2.53
CA ASP A 82 -0.87 -14.88 -1.51
C ASP A 82 -0.48 -13.57 -0.82
N ILE A 83 -0.43 -12.47 -1.55
CA ILE A 83 -0.34 -11.11 -1.00
C ILE A 83 -1.53 -10.84 -0.06
N SER A 84 -2.75 -11.12 -0.54
CA SER A 84 -3.96 -10.94 0.26
C SER A 84 -3.91 -11.74 1.57
N LYS A 85 -3.42 -12.99 1.53
CA LYS A 85 -3.20 -13.82 2.72
C LYS A 85 -2.12 -13.25 3.63
N TYR A 86 -1.00 -12.81 3.08
CA TYR A 86 0.13 -12.25 3.82
C TYR A 86 -0.28 -11.01 4.62
N ILE A 87 -0.95 -10.06 3.98
CA ILE A 87 -1.46 -8.85 4.63
C ILE A 87 -2.39 -9.23 5.79
N ARG A 88 -3.39 -10.10 5.55
CA ARG A 88 -4.32 -10.53 6.60
C ARG A 88 -3.63 -11.24 7.75
N TYR A 89 -2.66 -12.11 7.45
CA TYR A 89 -1.87 -12.83 8.46
C TYR A 89 -1.07 -11.85 9.33
N LYS A 90 -0.42 -10.87 8.72
CA LYS A 90 0.32 -9.84 9.45
C LYS A 90 -0.62 -9.01 10.32
N PHE A 91 -1.75 -8.56 9.79
CA PHE A 91 -2.73 -7.80 10.57
C PHE A 91 -3.31 -8.62 11.74
N SER A 92 -3.66 -9.89 11.51
CA SER A 92 -4.22 -10.75 12.57
C SER A 92 -3.22 -11.06 13.68
N LYS A 93 -1.93 -11.19 13.36
CA LYS A 93 -0.84 -11.33 14.36
C LYS A 93 -0.78 -10.17 15.36
N TYR A 94 -1.30 -9.00 15.01
CA TYR A 94 -1.38 -7.84 15.89
C TYR A 94 -2.81 -7.52 16.33
N ASN A 95 -3.70 -8.52 16.31
CA ASN A 95 -5.10 -8.41 16.74
C ASN A 95 -5.93 -7.39 15.94
N LEU A 96 -5.53 -7.07 14.70
CA LEU A 96 -6.32 -6.23 13.81
C LEU A 96 -7.33 -7.08 13.04
N VAL A 97 -8.56 -6.56 12.94
CA VAL A 97 -9.65 -7.22 12.22
C VAL A 97 -9.44 -7.04 10.72
N THR A 98 -9.55 -8.12 9.96
CA THR A 98 -9.50 -8.08 8.50
C THR A 98 -10.67 -8.85 7.90
N LYS A 99 -11.09 -8.44 6.70
CA LYS A 99 -12.14 -9.12 5.94
C LYS A 99 -11.66 -9.31 4.50
N ARG A 100 -11.69 -10.55 4.01
CA ARG A 100 -11.48 -10.85 2.59
C ARG A 100 -12.82 -10.82 1.87
N ILE A 101 -12.86 -10.17 0.72
CA ILE A 101 -13.94 -10.30 -0.25
C ILE A 101 -13.33 -10.86 -1.54
N ASN A 102 -13.70 -12.08 -1.90
CA ASN A 102 -13.38 -12.61 -3.23
C ASN A 102 -14.53 -12.22 -4.17
N VAL A 103 -14.25 -11.28 -5.09
CA VAL A 103 -15.25 -10.76 -6.02
C VAL A 103 -15.71 -11.85 -7.00
N LYS A 104 -14.78 -12.71 -7.47
CA LYS A 104 -15.10 -13.85 -8.34
C LYS A 104 -16.12 -14.76 -7.64
N ASP A 105 -15.82 -15.20 -6.43
CA ASP A 105 -16.71 -16.10 -5.70
C ASP A 105 -18.09 -15.47 -5.42
N LYS A 106 -18.15 -14.14 -5.25
CA LYS A 106 -19.41 -13.44 -5.01
C LYS A 106 -20.27 -13.30 -6.26
N LEU A 107 -19.65 -13.12 -7.43
CA LEU A 107 -20.38 -12.95 -8.68
C LEU A 107 -20.82 -14.30 -9.26
N TYR A 108 -19.99 -15.34 -9.15
CA TYR A 108 -20.24 -16.65 -9.77
C TYR A 108 -20.89 -17.69 -8.84
N LYS A 109 -21.18 -17.37 -7.57
CA LYS A 109 -22.03 -18.20 -6.68
C LYS A 109 -23.51 -17.80 -6.71
N ALA A 110 -23.89 -16.85 -7.57
CA ALA A 110 -25.26 -16.39 -7.74
C ALA A 110 -26.02 -17.15 -8.86
N GLU A 111 -25.42 -18.20 -9.41
CA GLU A 111 -26.01 -19.18 -10.34
C GLU A 111 -26.01 -20.57 -9.68
#